data_AF-A0ABD0NZU6-F1
#
_entry.id   AF-A0ABD0NZU6-F1
#
_cell.length_a   1.000
_cell.length_b   1.000
_cell.length_c   1.000
_cell.angle_alpha   90.00
_cell.angle_beta   90.00
_cell.angle_gamma   90.00
#
_symmetry.space_group_name_H-M   'P 1'
#
loop_
_entity.id
_entity.type
_entity.pdbx_description
1 polymer ?
#
loop_
_entity_poly.entity_id
_entity_poly.type
_entity_poly.pdbx_seq_one_letter_code
_entity_poly.pdbx_strand_id
1 'polypeptide(L)' 'VDRTEVIRSSISPVFSKVFTVDYYFEEVQRLRFELHDISSNHNGLKEADFLGAMECTLGQ' A
#
# COMPACT_ATOMS: atom_id res chain seq x y z
N VAL A 1 2.87 -9.06 0.68
CA VAL A 1 4.16 -8.34 0.61
C VAL A 1 4.37 -7.60 1.92
N ASP A 2 3.89 -6.37 2.13
CA ASP A 2 3.90 -5.70 3.44
C ASP A 2 3.08 -4.38 3.33
N ARG A 3 3.15 -3.49 4.33
CA ARG A 3 2.61 -2.12 4.36
C ARG A 3 3.70 -1.06 4.57
N THR A 4 3.47 0.17 4.12
CA THR A 4 4.32 1.34 4.40
C THR A 4 4.17 1.84 5.84
N GLU A 5 5.00 2.83 6.20
CA GLU A 5 4.81 3.65 7.40
C GLU A 5 3.55 4.52 7.33
N VAL A 6 3.01 4.90 8.50
CA VAL A 6 1.90 5.84 8.59
C VAL A 6 2.42 7.26 8.63
N ILE A 7 2.02 8.08 7.65
CA ILE A 7 2.36 9.50 7.59
C ILE A 7 1.18 10.30 8.11
N ARG A 8 1.38 11.00 9.23
CA ARG A 8 0.31 11.80 9.86
C ARG A 8 0.19 13.17 9.19
N SER A 9 -1.04 13.66 9.08
CA SER A 9 -1.36 15.04 8.68
C SER A 9 -0.78 15.45 7.31
N SER A 10 -0.82 14.55 6.32
CA SER A 10 -0.37 14.84 4.95
C SER A 10 -1.43 14.47 3.92
N ILE A 11 -1.74 15.40 3.01
CA ILE A 11 -2.61 15.18 1.83
C ILE A 11 -1.81 14.69 0.61
N SER A 12 -0.49 14.64 0.72
CA SER A 12 0.42 14.19 -0.34
C SER A 12 1.59 13.44 0.32
N PRO A 13 1.35 12.22 0.82
CA PRO A 13 2.36 11.44 1.53
C PRO A 13 3.47 10.99 0.59
N VAL A 14 4.72 11.02 1.06
CA VAL A 14 5.89 10.44 0.39
C VAL A 14 6.43 9.32 1.27
N PHE A 15 6.27 8.08 0.81
CA PHE A 15 6.71 6.89 1.55
C PHE A 15 8.17 6.54 1.24
N SER A 16 8.88 6.04 2.25
CA SER A 16 10.30 5.66 2.15
C SER A 16 10.52 4.15 2.23
N LYS A 17 9.53 3.36 2.66
CA LYS A 17 9.67 1.91 2.75
C LYS A 17 9.87 1.28 1.37
N VAL A 18 10.93 0.47 1.24
CA VAL A 18 11.23 -0.32 0.05
C VAL A 18 10.63 -1.73 0.22
N PHE A 19 9.96 -2.22 -0.82
CA PHE A 19 9.48 -3.60 -0.90
C PHE A 19 10.40 -4.41 -1.80
N THR A 20 10.88 -5.55 -1.32
CA THR A 20 11.60 -6.53 -2.14
C THR A 20 10.62 -7.60 -2.59
N VAL A 21 10.56 -7.86 -3.89
CA VAL A 21 9.67 -8.86 -4.51
C VAL A 21 10.47 -9.65 -5.53
N ASP A 22 10.38 -10.97 -5.47
CA ASP A 22 11.00 -11.84 -6.47
C ASP A 22 10.26 -11.72 -7.80
N TYR A 23 11.03 -11.62 -8.89
CA TYR A 23 10.49 -11.50 -10.24
C TYR A 23 10.62 -12.83 -11.00
N TYR A 24 9.50 -13.28 -11.58
CA TYR A 24 9.37 -14.50 -12.37
C TYR A 24 8.85 -14.13 -13.75
N PHE A 25 9.69 -14.21 -14.78
CA PHE A 25 9.38 -13.72 -16.12
C PHE A 25 8.27 -14.52 -16.82
N GLU A 26 8.09 -15.77 -16.40
CA GLU A 26 7.12 -16.72 -16.93
C GLU A 26 5.73 -16.58 -16.28
N GLU A 27 5.59 -15.74 -15.25
CA GLU A 27 4.34 -15.57 -14.50
C GLU A 27 3.71 -14.19 -14.64
N VAL A 28 2.38 -14.14 -14.67
CA VAL A 28 1.63 -12.89 -14.52
C VAL A 28 1.51 -12.56 -13.03
N GLN A 29 2.49 -11.83 -12.51
CA GLN A 29 2.53 -11.43 -11.11
C GLN A 29 1.67 -10.17 -10.88
N ARG A 30 0.46 -10.35 -10.33
CA ARG A 30 -0.47 -9.25 -10.02
C ARG A 30 -0.12 -8.57 -8.71
N LEU A 31 0.00 -7.25 -8.74
CA LEU A 31 0.16 -6.39 -7.56
C LEU A 31 -1.13 -5.62 -7.31
N ARG A 32 -1.53 -5.55 -6.03
CA ARG A 32 -2.64 -4.71 -5.57
C ARG A 32 -2.13 -3.76 -4.51
N PHE A 33 -2.35 -2.48 -4.74
CA PHE A 33 -2.05 -1.39 -3.82
C PHE A 33 -3.36 -0.89 -3.24
N GLU A 34 -3.40 -0.71 -1.93
CA GLU A 34 -4.55 -0.14 -1.24
C GLU A 34 -4.10 1.05 -0.40
N LEU A 35 -4.86 2.13 -0.47
CA LEU A 35 -4.64 3.33 0.31
C LEU A 35 -5.70 3.41 1.41
N HIS A 36 -5.24 3.57 2.64
CA HIS A 36 -6.08 3.65 3.84
C HIS A 36 -5.74 4.91 4.64
N ASP A 37 -6.75 5.66 5.07
CA ASP A 37 -6.60 6.75 6.03
C ASP A 37 -6.60 6.19 7.46
N ILE A 38 -5.53 6.46 8.19
CA ILE A 38 -5.34 5.99 9.56
C ILE A 38 -5.50 7.18 10.49
N SER A 39 -6.74 7.45 10.87
CA SER A 39 -7.04 8.47 11.87
C SER A 39 -6.63 8.01 13.28
N SER A 40 -6.24 8.96 14.14
CA SER A 40 -5.82 8.69 15.52
C SER A 40 -6.92 8.17 16.44
N ASN A 41 -8.18 8.30 16.01
CA ASN A 41 -9.35 7.86 16.80
C ASN A 41 -9.67 6.38 16.58
N HIS A 42 -9.05 5.77 15.57
CA HIS A 42 -9.25 4.37 15.22
C HIS A 42 -8.31 3.48 16.06
N ASN A 43 -8.85 2.42 16.63
CA ASN A 43 -8.12 1.43 17.44
C ASN A 43 -7.23 0.50 16.58
N GLY A 44 -6.47 1.09 15.65
CA GLY A 44 -5.57 0.41 14.72
C GLY A 44 -6.16 0.21 13.32
N LEU A 45 -5.43 -0.55 12.48
CA LEU A 45 -5.74 -0.71 11.05
C LEU A 45 -7.12 -1.30 10.74
N LYS A 46 -7.81 -1.92 11.70
CA LYS A 46 -9.14 -2.52 11.45
C LYS A 46 -10.24 -1.49 11.19
N GLU A 47 -10.01 -0.26 11.63
CA GLU A 47 -10.95 0.85 11.50
C GLU A 47 -10.39 1.94 10.57
N ALA A 48 -9.32 1.65 9.82
CA ALA A 48 -8.80 2.59 8.84
C ALA A 48 -9.79 2.75 7.68
N ASP A 49 -9.99 3.98 7.22
CA ASP A 49 -10.91 4.27 6.13
C ASP A 49 -10.25 3.94 4.80
N PHE A 50 -10.89 3.10 3.99
CA PHE A 50 -10.42 2.77 2.66
C PHE A 50 -10.61 3.96 1.71
N LEU A 51 -9.51 4.46 1.13
CA LEU A 51 -9.53 5.60 0.21
C LEU A 51 -9.53 5.16 -1.26
N GLY A 52 -8.98 3.99 -1.57
CA GLY A 52 -8.93 3.48 -2.93
C GLY A 52 -7.91 2.37 -3.13
N ALA A 53 -7.96 1.76 -4.32
CA ALA A 53 -7.04 0.71 -4.73
C ALA A 53 -6.63 0.84 -6.19
N MET A 54 -5.46 0.29 -6.50
CA MET A 54 -4.95 0.11 -7.86
C MET A 54 -4.45 -1.31 -8.01
N GLU A 55 -4.71 -1.91 -9.17
CA GLU A 55 -4.12 -3.18 -9.57
C GLU A 55 -3.27 -3.00 -10.83
N CYS A 56 -2.12 -3.68 -10.87
CA CYS A 56 -1.28 -3.79 -12.06
C CYS A 56 -0.54 -5.13 -12.06
N THR A 57 0.23 -5.40 -13.11
CA THR A 57 1.18 -6.51 -13.12
C THR A 57 2.60 -5.98 -12.88
N LEU A 58 3.45 -6.80 -12.26
CA LEU A 58 4.85 -6.42 -11.99
C LEU A 58 5.66 -6.17 -13.28
N GLY A 59 5.30 -6.82 -14.38
CA GLY A 59 5.98 -6.69 -15.68
C GLY A 59 5.40 -5.63 -16.63
N GLN A 60 4.55 -4.72 -16.16
CA GLN A 60 3.90 -3.69 -17.00
C GLN A 60 4.81 -2.50 -17.33
#